data_AF-B1WUZ7-F1
#
_entry.id   AF-B1WUZ7-F1
#
_cell.length_a   1.000
_cell.length_b   1.000
_cell.length_c   1.000
_cell.angle_alpha   90.00
_cell.angle_beta   90.00
_cell.angle_gamma   90.00
#
_symmetry.space_group_name_H-M   'P 1'
#
loop_
_entity.id
_entity.type
_entity.pdbx_description
1 polymer ?
#
loop_
_entity_poly.entity_id
_entity_poly.type
_entity_poly.pdbx_seq_one_letter_code
_entity_poly.pdbx_strand_id
1 'polypeptide(L)'
;MNGHHKFSQLTKKFSEDRKAEISQKTAQLKTKMDSTLEEREKQLLAMSDKAIDTSDIPELDDTFWENAKVVKPMPKTAVSIPLDDDIIEWFKKQGKSYPTLINSVLRSYINTQQNKID
;
A
#
# COMPACT_ATOMS: atom_id res chain seq x y z
N MET A 1 -44.56 33.81 21.20
CA MET A 1 -44.09 32.61 20.47
C MET A 1 -42.56 32.53 20.56
N ASN A 2 -41.99 32.07 21.68
CA ASN A 2 -40.52 32.06 21.91
C ASN A 2 -39.93 30.66 22.20
N GLY A 3 -40.67 29.58 21.90
CA GLY A 3 -40.21 28.20 22.15
C GLY A 3 -39.32 27.62 21.03
N HIS A 4 -39.52 28.03 19.78
CA HIS A 4 -38.85 27.40 18.62
C HIS A 4 -37.39 27.84 18.40
N HIS A 5 -36.97 28.99 18.95
CA HIS A 5 -35.62 29.53 18.75
C HIS A 5 -34.61 28.98 19.78
N LYS A 6 -35.07 28.61 20.99
CA LYS A 6 -34.20 28.14 22.07
C LYS A 6 -33.72 26.70 21.86
N PHE A 7 -34.54 25.85 21.22
CA PHE A 7 -34.19 24.46 20.91
C PHE A 7 -33.14 24.37 19.78
N SER A 8 -33.23 25.23 18.76
CA SER A 8 -32.28 25.27 17.64
C SER A 8 -30.87 25.73 18.03
N GLN A 9 -30.75 26.59 19.05
CA GLN A 9 -29.45 27.05 19.55
C GLN A 9 -28.81 25.97 20.44
N LEU A 10 -29.63 25.19 21.15
CA LEU A 10 -29.16 24.11 22.01
C LEU A 10 -28.62 22.92 21.20
N THR A 11 -29.22 22.60 20.05
CA THR A 11 -28.73 21.52 19.16
C THR A 11 -27.46 21.89 18.41
N LYS A 12 -27.29 23.16 18.00
CA LYS A 12 -26.02 23.65 17.44
C LYS A 12 -24.89 23.64 18.46
N LYS A 13 -25.15 24.12 19.68
CA LYS A 13 -24.15 24.13 20.76
C LYS A 13 -23.72 22.71 21.14
N PHE A 14 -24.68 21.78 21.28
CA PHE A 14 -24.39 20.37 21.58
C PHE A 14 -23.58 19.68 20.47
N SER A 15 -23.76 20.08 19.21
CA SER A 15 -22.97 19.60 18.06
C SER A 15 -21.53 20.11 18.08
N GLU A 16 -21.33 21.39 18.40
CA GLU A 16 -19.98 21.99 18.49
C GLU A 16 -19.19 21.47 19.68
N ASP A 17 -19.83 21.27 20.84
CA ASP A 17 -19.19 20.71 22.04
C ASP A 17 -18.71 19.27 21.77
N ARG A 18 -19.52 18.44 21.10
CA ARG A 18 -19.12 17.09 20.66
C ARG A 18 -17.99 17.10 19.63
N LYS A 19 -17.99 18.07 18.72
CA LYS A 19 -16.91 18.25 17.72
C LYS A 19 -15.59 18.64 18.39
N ALA A 20 -15.64 19.50 19.41
CA ALA A 20 -14.48 19.88 20.22
C ALA A 20 -13.94 18.70 21.04
N GLU A 21 -14.83 17.91 21.66
CA GLU A 21 -14.47 16.70 22.40
C GLU A 21 -13.79 15.66 21.50
N ILE A 22 -14.34 15.41 20.30
CA ILE A 22 -13.74 14.49 19.31
C ILE A 22 -12.36 15.01 18.88
N SER A 23 -12.23 16.30 18.59
CA SER A 23 -10.95 16.91 18.20
C SER A 23 -9.88 16.74 19.29
N GLN A 24 -10.22 17.05 20.56
CA GLN A 24 -9.31 16.85 21.69
C GLN A 24 -8.95 15.38 21.88
N LYS A 25 -9.90 14.46 21.75
CA LYS A 25 -9.66 13.01 21.85
C LYS A 25 -8.75 12.50 20.74
N THR A 26 -8.89 13.00 19.52
CA THR A 26 -7.98 12.66 18.40
C THR A 26 -6.57 13.20 18.59
N ALA A 27 -6.42 14.43 19.11
CA ALA A 27 -5.11 14.99 19.42
C ALA A 27 -4.39 14.19 20.51
N GLN A 28 -5.11 13.84 21.59
CA GLN A 28 -4.57 13.02 22.67
C GLN A 28 -4.18 11.61 22.21
N LEU A 29 -4.98 10.98 21.35
CA LEU A 29 -4.65 9.68 20.75
C LEU A 29 -3.41 9.76 19.86
N LYS A 30 -3.30 10.82 19.05
CA LYS A 30 -2.14 11.04 18.18
C LYS A 30 -0.85 11.22 18.99
N THR A 31 -0.87 12.05 20.02
CA THR A 31 0.28 12.25 20.91
C THR A 31 0.67 10.99 21.67
N LYS A 32 -0.31 10.18 22.11
CA LYS A 32 -0.04 8.87 22.72
C LYS A 32 0.59 7.88 21.73
N MET A 33 0.10 7.87 20.48
CA MET A 33 0.68 7.04 19.42
C MET A 33 2.12 7.45 19.09
N ASP A 34 2.36 8.75 18.93
CA ASP A 34 3.70 9.29 18.63
C ASP A 34 4.71 8.97 19.76
N SER A 35 4.32 9.17 21.02
CA SER A 35 5.18 8.79 22.18
C SER A 35 5.44 7.28 22.26
N THR A 36 4.44 6.43 21.96
CA THR A 36 4.67 4.97 21.90
C THR A 36 5.56 4.54 20.74
N LEU A 37 5.64 5.30 19.65
CA LEU A 37 6.57 5.05 18.55
C LEU A 37 8.00 5.42 18.96
N GLU A 38 8.19 6.59 19.55
CA GLU A 38 9.50 7.05 20.05
C GLU A 38 10.06 6.07 21.11
N GLU A 39 9.21 5.58 22.02
CA GLU A 39 9.59 4.59 23.02
C GLU A 39 9.99 3.25 22.38
N ARG A 40 9.27 2.81 21.34
CA ARG A 40 9.57 1.59 20.60
C ARG A 40 10.88 1.71 19.80
N GLU A 41 11.11 2.85 19.16
CA GLU A 41 12.37 3.14 18.45
C GLU A 41 13.56 3.12 19.41
N LYS A 42 13.41 3.74 20.57
CA LYS A 42 14.46 3.73 21.61
C LYS A 42 14.74 2.32 22.12
N GLN A 43 13.71 1.48 22.27
CA GLN A 43 13.88 0.07 22.63
C GLN A 43 14.62 -0.72 21.55
N LEU A 44 14.30 -0.52 20.27
CA LEU A 44 14.97 -1.18 19.15
C LEU A 44 16.45 -0.77 19.07
N LEU A 45 16.76 0.50 19.26
CA LEU A 45 18.15 1.00 19.27
C LEU A 45 18.96 0.54 20.48
N ALA A 46 18.31 0.26 21.61
CA ALA A 46 18.96 -0.24 22.82
C ALA A 46 19.10 -1.77 22.84
N MET A 47 18.40 -2.49 21.96
CA MET A 47 18.51 -3.94 21.81
C MET A 47 19.86 -4.29 21.17
N SER A 48 20.54 -5.31 21.71
CA SER A 48 21.76 -5.83 21.10
C SER A 48 21.45 -6.77 19.93
N ASP A 49 22.25 -6.73 18.87
CA ASP A 49 22.11 -7.61 17.70
C ASP A 49 22.04 -9.11 18.05
N LYS A 50 22.76 -9.55 19.10
CA LYS A 50 22.75 -10.95 19.57
C LYS A 50 21.39 -11.43 20.10
N ALA A 51 20.49 -10.51 20.44
CA ALA A 51 19.15 -10.83 20.90
C ALA A 51 18.15 -10.98 19.73
N ILE A 52 18.58 -10.68 18.49
CA ILE A 52 17.77 -10.87 17.29
C ILE A 52 17.83 -12.35 16.91
N ASP A 53 16.67 -13.01 16.88
CA ASP A 53 16.56 -14.37 16.37
C ASP A 53 16.60 -14.33 14.84
N THR A 54 17.62 -14.97 14.26
CA THR A 54 17.82 -15.10 12.81
C THR A 54 17.74 -16.56 12.34
N SER A 55 17.20 -17.45 13.17
CA SER A 55 17.16 -18.90 12.88
C SER A 55 16.37 -19.26 11.62
N ASP A 56 15.44 -18.40 11.18
CA ASP A 56 14.63 -18.54 9.97
C ASP A 56 15.30 -17.99 8.71
N ILE A 57 16.32 -17.14 8.85
CA ILE A 57 17.02 -16.45 7.76
C ILE A 57 18.52 -16.77 7.88
N PRO A 58 18.97 -17.93 7.38
CA PRO A 58 20.39 -18.29 7.40
C PRO A 58 21.20 -17.29 6.56
N GLU A 59 22.47 -17.13 6.91
CA GLU A 59 23.39 -16.30 6.14
C GLU A 59 23.55 -16.84 4.71
N LEU A 60 23.56 -15.92 3.74
CA LEU A 60 23.77 -16.24 2.34
C LEU A 60 25.25 -16.54 2.10
N ASP A 61 25.56 -17.72 1.59
CA ASP A 61 26.91 -18.18 1.32
C ASP A 61 27.37 -17.87 -0.11
N ASP A 62 28.64 -18.13 -0.40
CA ASP A 62 29.21 -17.90 -1.74
C ASP A 62 28.49 -18.74 -2.81
N THR A 63 28.00 -19.94 -2.46
CA THR A 63 27.29 -20.82 -3.39
C THR A 63 25.95 -20.23 -3.84
N PHE A 64 25.24 -19.52 -2.96
CA PHE A 64 24.07 -18.74 -3.33
C PHE A 64 24.42 -17.67 -4.36
N TRP A 65 25.48 -16.90 -4.14
CA TRP A 65 25.89 -15.81 -5.03
C TRP A 65 26.43 -16.30 -6.37
N GLU A 66 27.13 -17.44 -6.40
CA GLU A 66 27.59 -18.10 -7.63
C GLU A 66 26.43 -18.47 -8.58
N ASN A 67 25.29 -18.88 -8.01
CA ASN A 67 24.11 -19.31 -8.77
C ASN A 67 23.03 -18.21 -8.89
N ALA A 68 23.22 -17.08 -8.22
CA ALA A 68 22.25 -15.99 -8.20
C ALA A 68 22.09 -15.38 -9.59
N LYS A 69 20.86 -15.42 -10.11
CA LYS A 69 20.52 -14.72 -11.36
C LYS A 69 20.14 -13.29 -11.05
N VAL A 70 20.98 -12.35 -11.47
CA VAL A 70 20.65 -10.91 -11.41
C VAL A 70 19.50 -10.63 -12.38
N VAL A 71 18.30 -10.45 -11.82
CA VAL A 71 17.11 -10.09 -12.60
C VAL A 71 17.02 -8.58 -12.65
N LYS A 72 17.36 -7.98 -13.79
CA LYS A 72 17.07 -6.55 -14.00
C LYS A 72 15.57 -6.37 -14.22
N PRO A 73 14.88 -5.50 -13.45
CA PRO A 73 13.51 -5.18 -13.74
C PRO A 73 13.45 -4.61 -15.15
N MET A 74 12.63 -5.23 -16.00
CA MET A 74 12.54 -4.82 -17.39
C MET A 74 11.95 -3.41 -17.46
N PRO A 75 12.61 -2.46 -18.14
CA PRO A 75 12.10 -1.10 -18.27
C PRO A 75 10.72 -1.15 -18.92
N LYS A 76 9.78 -0.40 -18.35
CA LYS A 76 8.43 -0.25 -18.90
C LYS A 76 8.32 1.13 -19.54
N THR A 77 8.02 1.17 -20.82
CA THR A 77 7.72 2.42 -21.51
C THR A 77 6.22 2.72 -21.33
N ALA A 78 5.90 3.89 -20.78
CA ALA A 78 4.52 4.36 -20.71
C ALA A 78 4.08 4.80 -22.10
N VAL A 79 3.19 4.04 -22.73
CA VAL A 79 2.61 4.34 -24.04
C VAL A 79 1.10 4.44 -23.92
N SER A 80 0.50 5.41 -24.62
CA SER A 80 -0.96 5.49 -24.75
C SER A 80 -1.37 4.76 -26.02
N ILE A 81 -2.01 3.60 -25.87
CA ILE A 81 -2.52 2.78 -26.96
C ILE A 81 -4.05 2.78 -26.84
N PRO A 82 -4.79 3.15 -27.90
CA PRO A 82 -6.23 2.97 -27.92
C PRO A 82 -6.56 1.47 -27.95
N LEU A 83 -7.46 1.05 -27.07
CA LEU A 83 -7.99 -0.30 -26.99
C LEU A 83 -9.51 -0.20 -26.96
N ASP A 84 -10.18 -1.19 -27.53
CA ASP A 84 -11.64 -1.24 -27.53
C ASP A 84 -12.20 -1.37 -26.10
N ASP A 85 -13.35 -0.77 -25.86
CA ASP A 85 -13.96 -0.70 -24.53
C ASP A 85 -14.29 -2.09 -23.96
N ASP A 86 -14.74 -3.01 -24.81
CA ASP A 86 -15.09 -4.39 -24.43
C ASP A 86 -13.86 -5.17 -23.93
N ILE A 87 -12.70 -4.97 -24.56
CA ILE A 87 -11.42 -5.54 -24.13
C ILE A 87 -11.06 -5.03 -22.73
N ILE A 88 -11.16 -3.71 -22.52
CA ILE A 88 -10.87 -3.09 -21.23
C ILE A 88 -11.82 -3.61 -20.14
N GLU A 89 -13.11 -3.69 -20.43
CA GLU A 89 -14.10 -4.24 -19.50
C GLU A 89 -13.82 -5.70 -19.15
N TRP A 90 -13.44 -6.53 -20.13
CA TRP A 90 -13.11 -7.92 -19.90
C TRP A 90 -11.91 -8.08 -18.95
N PHE A 91 -10.83 -7.31 -19.16
CA PHE A 91 -9.64 -7.36 -18.29
C PHE A 91 -9.92 -6.79 -16.89
N LYS A 92 -10.77 -5.77 -16.76
CA LYS A 92 -11.18 -5.24 -15.45
C LYS A 92 -11.91 -6.28 -14.60
N LYS A 93 -12.73 -7.15 -15.21
CA LYS A 93 -13.45 -8.23 -14.52
C LYS A 93 -12.53 -9.31 -13.91
N GLN A 94 -11.27 -9.39 -14.32
CA GLN A 94 -10.32 -10.41 -13.86
C GLN A 94 -9.64 -10.09 -12.51
N GLY A 95 -9.92 -8.95 -11.89
CA GLY A 95 -9.50 -8.61 -10.51
C GLY A 95 -8.01 -8.33 -10.27
N LYS A 96 -7.11 -8.67 -11.21
CA LYS A 96 -5.71 -8.21 -11.20
C LYS A 96 -5.60 -6.85 -11.88
N SER A 97 -4.52 -6.10 -11.63
CA SER A 97 -4.24 -4.85 -12.33
C SER A 97 -4.29 -5.06 -13.85
N TYR A 98 -5.35 -4.57 -14.49
CA TYR A 98 -5.63 -4.82 -15.91
C TYR A 98 -4.44 -4.45 -16.84
N PRO A 99 -3.63 -3.40 -16.61
CA PRO A 99 -2.46 -3.14 -17.45
C PRO A 99 -1.40 -4.25 -17.37
N THR A 100 -1.27 -4.90 -16.21
CA THR A 100 -0.32 -6.01 -16.01
C THR A 100 -0.77 -7.26 -16.77
N LEU A 101 -2.09 -7.53 -16.79
CA LEU A 101 -2.65 -8.63 -17.56
C LEU A 101 -2.49 -8.40 -19.06
N ILE A 102 -2.82 -7.21 -19.56
CA ILE A 102 -2.63 -6.84 -20.97
C ILE A 102 -1.18 -7.05 -21.39
N ASN A 103 -0.21 -6.54 -20.63
CA ASN A 103 1.20 -6.73 -20.92
C ASN A 103 1.63 -8.22 -20.90
N SER A 104 1.04 -9.04 -20.03
CA SER A 104 1.35 -10.47 -19.95
C SER A 104 0.84 -11.23 -21.18
N VAL A 105 -0.39 -10.93 -21.62
CA VAL A 105 -0.98 -11.51 -22.83
C VAL A 105 -0.17 -11.14 -24.07
N LEU A 106 0.18 -9.86 -24.22
CA LEU A 106 1.00 -9.39 -25.34
C LEU A 106 2.36 -10.10 -25.41
N ARG A 107 3.01 -10.32 -24.26
CA ARG A 107 4.28 -11.07 -24.20
C ARG A 107 4.12 -12.53 -24.62
N SER A 108 3.06 -13.19 -24.15
CA SER A 108 2.77 -14.57 -24.53
C SER A 108 2.58 -14.69 -26.05
N TYR A 109 1.84 -13.75 -26.64
CA TYR A 109 1.66 -13.67 -28.09
C TYR A 109 2.99 -13.48 -28.82
N ILE A 110 3.80 -12.49 -28.43
CA ILE A 110 5.11 -12.21 -29.03
C ILE A 110 6.02 -13.45 -28.97
N ASN A 111 6.14 -14.09 -27.81
CA ASN A 111 6.98 -15.29 -27.63
C ASN A 111 6.52 -16.44 -28.54
N THR A 112 5.20 -16.63 -28.67
CA THR A 112 4.64 -17.67 -29.54
C THR A 112 4.91 -17.39 -31.02
N GLN A 113 4.94 -16.12 -31.44
CA GLN A 113 5.28 -15.75 -32.81
C GLN A 113 6.79 -15.85 -33.08
N GLN A 114 7.63 -15.46 -32.13
CA GLN A 114 9.09 -15.54 -32.28
C GLN A 114 9.57 -16.99 -32.37
N ASN A 115 9.01 -17.89 -31.57
CA ASN A 115 9.36 -19.32 -31.59
C ASN A 115 8.82 -20.08 -32.82
N LYS A 116 8.14 -19.40 -33.77
CA LYS A 116 7.74 -19.95 -35.07
C LYS A 116 8.68 -19.52 -36.21
N ILE A 117 9.60 -18.60 -35.94
CA ILE A 117 10.49 -17.96 -36.94
C ILE A 117 11.91 -18.53 -36.86
N ASP A 118 12.22 -19.29 -35.80
CA ASP A 118 13.41 -20.14 -35.67
C ASP A 118 13.07 -21.61 -35.98
#